data_AF-A0A3A5WX02-F1
#
_entry.id   AF-A0A3A5WX02-F1
#
_cell.length_a   1.000
_cell.length_b   1.000
_cell.length_c   1.000
_cell.angle_alpha   90.00
_cell.angle_beta   90.00
_cell.angle_gamma   90.00
#
_symmetry.space_group_name_H-M   'P 1'
#
loop_
_entity.id
_entity.type
_entity.pdbx_description
1 polymer ?
#
loop_
_entity_poly.entity_id
_entity_poly.type
_entity_poly.pdbx_seq_one_letter_code
_entity_poly.pdbx_strand_id
1 'polypeptide(L)'
;MRIKRLMITCLLAVSVLGGKSQAQDLLSNVYGRDYRLLNGKWGAIVDLYDQGERMQVYKNRKPQDNKQFYEYSFDGGLVLNVPADFNSQMPELKFYEGTVWYGRSFDTPKTDGKRLFLYFGAVSYRSKIYLNGEKIASHEGGFTPFQVEITDKVKQMDNFLVVKVNNTRTTDAIPAMSFDWWNYGGITRDVMLVSVPQSYIKDHFIQLDKIQSNLIRAKVTLSEAKPGINVQVAIPELGIRQNMATDANGIARATIKTKKLQRWSPDAPKLYDVTITSESDRLNEQIGFRNLYVKGEDIYLNDRPIFLRSVSFHEEIPQRRGRAFSEADATMLLSEAKELGANMIRLAHYPQNEYTVRLAERMGFLLWEEIPIWQGIDFKNTATREKAGRMIKEMVMRDKNRCSVAFWGIANETATSAPRNEFLKHMKQCCLDIDSTRLITAAFDLVRFNRESRNFEMNDSIINILDMVAINKYMGWYHDWPLAPDQAVWNVAPGKPLFISEFGGEALYGKHGDAEVKSSWSEDYQAQLYKDNLEMFKHIPNLRGTSPWILFDFRSPFRFHPHQGGEWNRKGLVSDQGQRKKAWYIMRDYYNQKKTEQ
;
A
#
# COMPACT_ATOMS: atom_id res chain seq x y z
N MET A 1 -66.86 36.83 -2.10
CA MET A 1 -66.89 36.03 -0.86
C MET A 1 -66.75 34.55 -1.21
N ARG A 2 -65.54 33.98 -1.16
CA ARG A 2 -65.29 32.52 -1.17
C ARG A 2 -63.87 32.28 -0.66
N ILE A 3 -63.80 31.68 0.53
CA ILE A 3 -62.62 31.41 1.34
C ILE A 3 -61.88 30.19 0.76
N LYS A 4 -60.58 30.31 0.49
CA LYS A 4 -59.69 29.17 0.22
C LYS A 4 -59.09 28.69 1.54
N ARG A 5 -59.43 27.46 1.95
CA ARG A 5 -58.72 26.71 3.00
C ARG A 5 -57.47 26.08 2.38
N LEU A 6 -56.31 26.38 2.94
CA LEU A 6 -55.04 25.71 2.66
C LEU A 6 -54.90 24.57 3.67
N MET A 7 -54.91 23.33 3.22
CA MET A 7 -54.67 22.14 4.04
C MET A 7 -53.17 21.86 4.00
N ILE A 8 -52.48 22.07 5.12
CA ILE A 8 -51.06 21.72 5.30
C ILE A 8 -51.02 20.28 5.79
N THR A 9 -50.63 19.35 4.92
CA THR A 9 -50.39 17.95 5.27
C THR A 9 -48.95 17.82 5.78
N CYS A 10 -48.78 17.67 7.10
CA CYS A 10 -47.51 17.30 7.70
C CYS A 10 -47.19 15.83 7.37
N LEU A 11 -46.29 15.59 6.42
CA LEU A 11 -45.64 14.29 6.26
C LEU A 11 -44.48 14.19 7.27
N LEU A 12 -44.71 13.44 8.35
CA LEU A 12 -43.64 12.88 9.17
C LEU A 12 -42.88 11.84 8.34
N ALA A 13 -41.69 12.22 7.86
CA ALA A 13 -40.74 11.28 7.28
C ALA A 13 -40.05 10.52 8.42
N VAL A 14 -40.55 9.33 8.74
CA VAL A 14 -39.83 8.33 9.55
C VAL A 14 -38.67 7.84 8.70
N SER A 15 -37.47 8.33 9.00
CA SER A 15 -36.22 7.83 8.42
C SER A 15 -35.90 6.48 9.04
N VAL A 16 -36.23 5.41 8.32
CA VAL A 16 -35.70 4.07 8.59
C VAL A 16 -34.19 4.12 8.30
N LEU A 17 -33.40 4.25 9.36
CA LEU A 17 -31.94 4.12 9.36
C LEU A 17 -31.56 2.66 9.02
N GLY A 18 -31.62 2.30 7.75
CA GLY A 18 -30.88 1.19 7.18
C GLY A 18 -29.41 1.57 7.06
N GLY A 19 -28.70 1.68 8.19
CA GLY A 19 -27.28 1.99 8.22
C GLY A 19 -26.50 0.88 7.51
N LYS A 20 -26.00 1.14 6.30
CA LYS A 20 -25.04 0.26 5.62
C LYS A 20 -23.86 0.04 6.57
N SER A 21 -23.66 -1.19 7.06
CA SER A 21 -22.56 -1.60 7.95
C SER A 21 -21.20 -1.61 7.23
N GLN A 22 -20.84 -0.48 6.62
CA GLN A 22 -19.58 -0.25 5.92
C GLN A 22 -18.59 0.46 6.85
N ALA A 23 -17.30 0.17 6.72
CA ALA A 23 -16.27 0.87 7.48
C ALA A 23 -16.28 2.40 7.22
N GLN A 24 -15.83 3.16 8.23
CA GLN A 24 -15.81 4.63 8.21
C GLN A 24 -14.51 5.18 7.61
N ASP A 25 -14.48 6.50 7.34
CA ASP A 25 -13.24 7.23 7.03
C ASP A 25 -12.18 7.03 8.13
N LEU A 26 -10.92 6.98 7.72
CA LEU A 26 -9.78 6.71 8.61
C LEU A 26 -9.41 7.92 9.48
N LEU A 27 -9.04 7.65 10.74
CA LEU A 27 -8.31 8.58 11.58
C LEU A 27 -6.91 8.78 10.98
N SER A 28 -6.50 10.04 10.81
CA SER A 28 -5.13 10.35 10.42
C SER A 28 -4.12 9.96 11.51
N ASN A 29 -2.98 9.42 11.08
CA ASN A 29 -1.82 9.04 11.90
C ASN A 29 -2.19 8.22 13.15
N VAL A 30 -2.73 7.01 12.94
CA VAL A 30 -3.21 6.14 14.03
C VAL A 30 -2.12 5.84 15.08
N TYR A 31 -0.87 5.65 14.63
CA TYR A 31 0.27 5.40 15.51
C TYR A 31 0.69 6.62 16.36
N GLY A 32 0.18 7.82 16.06
CA GLY A 32 0.36 9.02 16.88
C GLY A 32 -0.77 9.28 17.88
N ARG A 33 -1.73 8.35 18.02
CA ARG A 33 -2.89 8.46 18.91
C ARG A 33 -2.67 7.70 20.22
N ASP A 34 -3.62 7.87 21.14
CA ASP A 34 -3.80 6.95 22.28
C ASP A 34 -4.41 5.64 21.76
N TYR A 35 -3.58 4.61 21.60
CA TYR A 35 -4.02 3.31 21.11
C TYR A 35 -3.51 2.15 21.96
N ARG A 36 -4.25 1.04 21.89
CA ARG A 36 -3.88 -0.25 22.48
C ARG A 36 -4.00 -1.35 21.45
N LEU A 37 -2.93 -2.13 21.28
CA LEU A 37 -2.93 -3.27 20.37
C LEU A 37 -3.84 -4.40 20.88
N LEU A 38 -4.61 -4.98 19.97
CA LEU A 38 -5.31 -6.25 20.11
C LEU A 38 -4.57 -7.36 19.31
N ASN A 39 -3.26 -7.24 19.18
CA ASN A 39 -2.39 -8.26 18.58
C ASN A 39 -2.14 -9.44 19.54
N GLY A 40 -1.54 -10.50 19.04
CA GLY A 40 -1.19 -11.73 19.75
C GLY A 40 -1.97 -12.93 19.22
N LYS A 41 -2.21 -13.89 20.09
CA LYS A 41 -2.89 -15.15 19.76
C LYS A 41 -4.41 -14.99 19.82
N TRP A 42 -5.12 -15.44 18.79
CA TRP A 42 -6.59 -15.43 18.71
C TRP A 42 -7.08 -16.86 18.47
N GLY A 43 -8.19 -17.25 19.10
CA GLY A 43 -8.85 -18.51 18.78
C GLY A 43 -9.34 -18.47 17.33
N ALA A 44 -9.22 -19.58 16.61
CA ALA A 44 -9.56 -19.63 15.19
C ALA A 44 -10.36 -20.88 14.81
N ILE A 45 -11.24 -20.73 13.82
CA ILE A 45 -12.03 -21.83 13.25
C ILE A 45 -11.90 -21.75 11.73
N VAL A 46 -11.40 -22.83 11.11
CA VAL A 46 -11.36 -22.99 9.66
C VAL A 46 -12.73 -23.47 9.19
N ASP A 47 -13.41 -22.65 8.38
CA ASP A 47 -14.80 -22.86 7.96
C ASP A 47 -14.86 -23.06 6.44
N LEU A 48 -14.39 -24.23 5.99
CA LEU A 48 -14.25 -24.58 4.57
C LEU A 48 -15.57 -24.48 3.79
N TYR A 49 -16.71 -24.72 4.44
CA TYR A 49 -18.04 -24.74 3.80
C TYR A 49 -18.90 -23.53 4.18
N ASP A 50 -18.30 -22.48 4.73
CA ASP A 50 -18.99 -21.23 5.10
C ASP A 50 -20.23 -21.42 6.01
N GLN A 51 -20.20 -22.44 6.88
CA GLN A 51 -21.32 -22.78 7.77
C GLN A 51 -21.42 -21.87 9.00
N GLY A 52 -20.33 -21.19 9.36
CA GLY A 52 -20.23 -20.41 10.59
C GLY A 52 -21.24 -19.27 10.69
N GLU A 53 -21.65 -18.67 9.55
CA GLU A 53 -22.69 -17.63 9.55
C GLU A 53 -24.07 -18.23 9.89
N ARG A 54 -24.40 -19.40 9.33
CA ARG A 54 -25.64 -20.14 9.60
C ARG A 54 -25.71 -20.58 11.06
N MET A 55 -24.59 -21.07 11.60
CA MET A 55 -24.47 -21.49 13.01
C MET A 55 -24.35 -20.30 13.97
N GLN A 56 -24.18 -19.08 13.45
CA GLN A 56 -23.97 -17.86 14.21
C GLN A 56 -22.79 -17.94 15.18
N VAL A 57 -21.65 -18.48 14.73
CA VAL A 57 -20.45 -18.67 15.58
C VAL A 57 -19.98 -17.37 16.22
N TYR A 58 -20.23 -16.23 15.57
CA TYR A 58 -19.94 -14.89 16.09
C TYR A 58 -20.68 -14.52 17.39
N LYS A 59 -21.71 -15.28 17.79
CA LYS A 59 -22.39 -15.11 19.08
C LYS A 59 -21.66 -15.76 20.25
N ASN A 60 -20.65 -16.59 19.99
CA ASN A 60 -19.85 -17.28 21.01
C ASN A 60 -20.70 -17.95 22.11
N ARG A 61 -21.74 -18.68 21.72
CA ARG A 61 -22.66 -19.32 22.67
C ARG A 61 -21.95 -20.51 23.33
N LYS A 62 -22.05 -20.59 24.65
CA LYS A 62 -21.59 -21.73 25.46
C LYS A 62 -22.81 -22.45 26.04
N PRO A 63 -22.82 -23.81 26.09
CA PRO A 63 -23.90 -24.55 26.73
C PRO A 63 -24.10 -24.08 28.18
N GLN A 64 -25.33 -23.74 28.56
CA GLN A 64 -25.68 -23.31 29.92
C GLN A 64 -26.30 -24.41 30.78
N ASP A 65 -26.75 -25.50 30.13
CA ASP A 65 -27.41 -26.64 30.76
C ASP A 65 -27.08 -27.94 30.00
N ASN A 66 -27.58 -29.07 30.49
CA ASN A 66 -27.32 -30.39 29.92
C ASN A 66 -28.12 -30.71 28.64
N LYS A 67 -28.98 -29.81 28.16
CA LYS A 67 -29.76 -29.97 26.93
C LYS A 67 -29.17 -29.20 25.75
N GLN A 68 -28.38 -28.17 26.04
CA GLN A 68 -27.72 -27.36 25.02
C GLN A 68 -26.42 -28.03 24.57
N PHE A 69 -26.19 -28.09 23.26
CA PHE A 69 -24.91 -28.43 22.68
C PHE A 69 -24.61 -27.50 21.51
N TYR A 70 -23.34 -27.18 21.31
CA TYR A 70 -22.86 -26.38 20.20
C TYR A 70 -21.62 -27.07 19.60
N GLU A 71 -21.58 -27.18 18.28
CA GLU A 71 -20.48 -27.85 17.56
C GLU A 71 -19.31 -26.90 17.24
N TYR A 72 -19.16 -25.82 18.01
CA TYR A 72 -18.08 -24.85 17.83
C TYR A 72 -17.62 -24.29 19.18
N SER A 73 -16.35 -23.92 19.24
CA SER A 73 -15.73 -23.19 20.34
C SER A 73 -14.55 -22.38 19.81
N PHE A 74 -14.36 -21.16 20.31
CA PHE A 74 -13.12 -20.40 20.11
C PHE A 74 -12.06 -20.72 21.18
N ASP A 75 -12.44 -21.45 22.22
CA ASP A 75 -11.58 -21.87 23.33
C ASP A 75 -11.12 -23.32 23.13
N GLY A 76 -9.86 -23.60 23.46
CA GLY A 76 -9.29 -24.97 23.46
C GLY A 76 -8.94 -25.54 22.08
N GLY A 77 -9.17 -24.80 21.00
CA GLY A 77 -8.91 -25.22 19.62
C GLY A 77 -7.68 -24.58 18.97
N LEU A 78 -7.76 -24.38 17.65
CA LEU A 78 -6.72 -23.73 16.86
C LEU A 78 -6.53 -22.28 17.33
N VAL A 79 -5.27 -21.85 17.37
CA VAL A 79 -4.89 -20.48 17.70
C VAL A 79 -3.95 -19.96 16.63
N LEU A 80 -4.28 -18.80 16.07
CA LEU A 80 -3.46 -18.12 15.06
C LEU A 80 -2.91 -16.81 15.63
N ASN A 81 -1.69 -16.46 15.21
CA ASN A 81 -1.07 -15.18 15.50
C ASN A 81 -1.72 -14.09 14.66
N VAL A 82 -1.88 -12.92 15.28
CA VAL A 82 -2.36 -11.67 14.68
C VAL A 82 -1.44 -10.54 15.12
N PRO A 83 -0.85 -9.74 14.22
CA PRO A 83 -0.93 -9.86 12.77
C PRO A 83 -0.14 -11.06 12.23
N ALA A 84 -0.66 -11.69 11.18
CA ALA A 84 0.05 -12.61 10.29
C ALA A 84 -0.91 -13.09 9.19
N ASP A 85 -0.36 -13.63 8.10
CA ASP A 85 -1.13 -14.52 7.23
C ASP A 85 -1.40 -15.86 7.93
N PHE A 86 -2.51 -16.52 7.63
CA PHE A 86 -2.76 -17.87 8.17
C PHE A 86 -1.97 -18.96 7.44
N ASN A 87 -1.47 -18.68 6.23
CA ASN A 87 -0.91 -19.69 5.33
C ASN A 87 0.44 -20.24 5.81
N SER A 88 1.28 -19.38 6.40
CA SER A 88 2.61 -19.74 6.91
C SER A 88 2.58 -20.34 8.32
N GLN A 89 1.43 -20.30 9.00
CA GLN A 89 1.32 -20.72 10.40
C GLN A 89 1.12 -22.23 10.56
N MET A 90 0.51 -22.88 9.56
CA MET A 90 0.27 -24.33 9.55
C MET A 90 0.34 -24.91 8.14
N PRO A 91 0.89 -26.12 7.94
CA PRO A 91 0.95 -26.77 6.63
C PRO A 91 -0.40 -26.91 5.93
N GLU A 92 -1.47 -27.22 6.67
CA GLU A 92 -2.84 -27.39 6.17
C GLU A 92 -3.43 -26.09 5.63
N LEU A 93 -2.94 -24.95 6.11
CA LEU A 93 -3.40 -23.62 5.70
C LEU A 93 -2.63 -23.03 4.52
N LYS A 94 -1.51 -23.66 4.12
CA LYS A 94 -0.61 -23.17 3.07
C LYS A 94 -1.37 -22.75 1.81
N PHE A 95 -2.25 -23.63 1.31
CA PHE A 95 -3.06 -23.42 0.11
C PHE A 95 -4.52 -23.07 0.41
N TYR A 96 -4.86 -22.83 1.68
CA TYR A 96 -6.24 -22.62 2.07
C TYR A 96 -6.77 -21.32 1.45
N GLU A 97 -7.87 -21.47 0.71
CA GLU A 97 -8.69 -20.36 0.23
C GLU A 97 -10.11 -20.57 0.71
N GLY A 98 -10.59 -19.66 1.55
CA GLY A 98 -11.89 -19.83 2.19
C GLY A 98 -12.01 -18.97 3.45
N THR A 99 -12.95 -19.36 4.30
CA THR A 99 -13.27 -18.61 5.51
C THR A 99 -12.49 -19.12 6.73
N VAL A 100 -11.81 -18.19 7.41
CA VAL A 100 -11.28 -18.41 8.77
C VAL A 100 -11.94 -17.41 9.71
N TRP A 101 -12.55 -17.91 10.78
CA TRP A 101 -13.07 -17.08 11.87
C TRP A 101 -12.00 -16.88 12.92
N TYR A 102 -11.81 -15.65 13.38
CA TYR A 102 -10.94 -15.30 14.49
C TYR A 102 -11.80 -14.80 15.65
N GLY A 103 -11.51 -15.22 16.88
CA GLY A 103 -12.21 -14.83 18.10
C GLY A 103 -11.24 -14.41 19.21
N ARG A 104 -11.55 -13.31 19.89
CA ARG A 104 -10.75 -12.77 20.99
C ARG A 104 -11.61 -12.04 22.02
N SER A 105 -11.33 -12.31 23.29
CA SER A 105 -11.83 -11.49 24.41
C SER A 105 -10.93 -10.28 24.66
N PHE A 106 -11.52 -9.17 25.08
CA PHE A 106 -10.77 -8.01 25.58
C PHE A 106 -11.59 -7.18 26.56
N ASP A 107 -10.89 -6.55 27.51
CA ASP A 107 -11.49 -5.59 28.44
C ASP A 107 -11.06 -4.19 28.05
N THR A 108 -11.94 -3.20 28.21
CA THR A 108 -11.60 -1.80 27.96
C THR A 108 -12.21 -0.96 29.06
N PRO A 109 -11.50 -0.01 29.67
CA PRO A 109 -12.10 0.88 30.65
C PRO A 109 -13.30 1.62 30.03
N LYS A 110 -14.18 2.15 30.87
CA LYS A 110 -15.25 3.04 30.41
C LYS A 110 -14.59 4.16 29.61
N THR A 111 -15.23 4.57 28.52
CA THR A 111 -14.64 5.55 27.62
C THR A 111 -14.51 6.94 28.25
N ASP A 112 -15.09 7.20 29.44
CA ASP A 112 -14.97 8.46 30.21
C ASP A 112 -15.16 9.73 29.36
N GLY A 113 -16.18 9.72 28.49
CA GLY A 113 -16.45 10.85 27.60
C GLY A 113 -15.51 10.92 26.39
N LYS A 114 -14.68 9.91 26.12
CA LYS A 114 -13.95 9.71 24.86
C LYS A 114 -14.76 8.86 23.88
N ARG A 115 -14.34 8.88 22.62
CA ARG A 115 -14.80 7.98 21.56
C ARG A 115 -13.77 6.87 21.35
N LEU A 116 -14.23 5.67 21.02
CA LEU A 116 -13.40 4.49 20.86
C LEU A 116 -13.61 3.88 19.47
N PHE A 117 -12.51 3.65 18.77
CA PHE A 117 -12.50 3.06 17.44
C PHE A 117 -11.76 1.74 17.44
N LEU A 118 -12.30 0.76 16.71
CA LEU A 118 -11.57 -0.44 16.34
C LEU A 118 -10.95 -0.20 14.96
N TYR A 119 -9.63 -0.29 14.88
CA TYR A 119 -8.84 -0.06 13.67
C TYR A 119 -8.15 -1.35 13.24
N PHE A 120 -8.21 -1.68 11.96
CA PHE A 120 -7.49 -2.79 11.34
C PHE A 120 -6.53 -2.24 10.30
N GLY A 121 -5.24 -2.54 10.42
CA GLY A 121 -4.23 -2.11 9.45
C GLY A 121 -4.41 -2.76 8.06
N ALA A 122 -4.89 -4.00 8.03
CA ALA A 122 -5.31 -4.74 6.84
C ALA A 122 -5.91 -6.10 7.25
N VAL A 123 -6.91 -6.56 6.50
CA VAL A 123 -7.44 -7.93 6.58
C VAL A 123 -7.62 -8.45 5.16
N SER A 124 -6.91 -9.52 4.81
CA SER A 124 -6.89 -10.07 3.46
C SER A 124 -7.86 -11.25 3.31
N TYR A 125 -8.89 -11.21 2.45
CA TYR A 125 -9.26 -10.16 1.48
C TYR A 125 -10.58 -9.44 1.83
N ARG A 126 -11.60 -10.20 2.25
CA ARG A 126 -12.90 -9.67 2.73
C ARG A 126 -13.06 -9.98 4.21
N SER A 127 -13.70 -9.07 4.93
CA SER A 127 -13.95 -9.24 6.36
C SER A 127 -15.35 -8.80 6.78
N LYS A 128 -15.91 -9.53 7.76
CA LYS A 128 -17.09 -9.11 8.53
C LYS A 128 -16.70 -9.09 10.01
N ILE A 129 -16.94 -7.96 10.67
CA ILE A 129 -16.53 -7.72 12.05
C ILE A 129 -17.76 -7.79 12.95
N TYR A 130 -17.67 -8.56 14.02
CA TYR A 130 -18.72 -8.74 15.01
C TYR A 130 -18.17 -8.41 16.40
N LEU A 131 -18.91 -7.63 17.17
CA LEU A 131 -18.59 -7.31 18.55
C LEU A 131 -19.78 -7.73 19.41
N ASN A 132 -19.52 -8.51 20.46
CA ASN A 132 -20.54 -8.94 21.41
C ASN A 132 -21.76 -9.63 20.75
N GLY A 133 -21.51 -10.37 19.66
CA GLY A 133 -22.55 -11.10 18.91
C GLY A 133 -23.24 -10.30 17.81
N GLU A 134 -22.92 -9.02 17.63
CA GLU A 134 -23.54 -8.14 16.63
C GLU A 134 -22.56 -7.73 15.53
N LYS A 135 -23.00 -7.73 14.27
CA LYS A 135 -22.18 -7.26 13.15
C LYS A 135 -22.03 -5.73 13.23
N ILE A 136 -20.79 -5.25 13.29
CA ILE A 136 -20.49 -3.81 13.40
C ILE A 136 -19.91 -3.20 12.12
N ALA A 137 -19.23 -3.99 11.28
CA ALA A 137 -18.59 -3.50 10.06
C ALA A 137 -18.33 -4.62 9.04
N SER A 138 -17.99 -4.21 7.81
CA SER A 138 -17.37 -5.07 6.80
C SER A 138 -16.40 -4.28 5.94
N HIS A 139 -15.38 -4.97 5.42
CA HIS A 139 -14.37 -4.40 4.53
C HIS A 139 -14.04 -5.36 3.38
N GLU A 140 -13.66 -4.81 2.22
CA GLU A 140 -13.16 -5.54 1.06
C GLU A 140 -11.94 -4.80 0.53
N GLY A 141 -10.83 -5.51 0.39
CA GLY A 141 -9.52 -4.96 0.07
C GLY A 141 -8.49 -5.45 1.08
N GLY A 142 -7.47 -6.17 0.62
CA GLY A 142 -6.54 -6.89 1.50
C GLY A 142 -5.34 -6.11 2.01
N PHE A 143 -5.19 -4.85 1.60
CA PHE A 143 -3.94 -4.09 1.77
C PHE A 143 -4.14 -2.65 2.29
N THR A 144 -5.38 -2.23 2.48
CA THR A 144 -5.73 -0.91 3.00
C THR A 144 -6.39 -1.04 4.37
N PRO A 145 -6.15 -0.07 5.27
CA PRO A 145 -6.75 -0.10 6.59
C PRO A 145 -8.21 0.31 6.56
N PHE A 146 -8.93 -0.04 7.62
CA PHE A 146 -10.30 0.39 7.85
C PHE A 146 -10.61 0.46 9.35
N GLN A 147 -11.67 1.17 9.71
CA GLN A 147 -12.07 1.33 11.10
C GLN A 147 -13.58 1.38 11.30
N VAL A 148 -13.99 1.20 12.56
CA VAL A 148 -15.38 1.35 13.00
C VAL A 148 -15.40 1.91 14.42
N GLU A 149 -16.28 2.88 14.66
CA GLU A 149 -16.54 3.36 16.02
C GLU A 149 -17.34 2.33 16.82
N ILE A 150 -16.88 2.08 18.04
CA ILE A 150 -17.46 1.09 18.96
C ILE A 150 -17.83 1.70 20.32
N THR A 151 -17.77 3.04 20.47
CA THR A 151 -18.04 3.78 21.72
C THR A 151 -19.27 3.26 22.47
N ASP A 152 -20.40 3.14 21.79
CA ASP A 152 -21.67 2.72 22.39
C ASP A 152 -21.93 1.20 22.35
N LYS A 153 -20.94 0.42 21.90
CA LYS A 153 -21.06 -1.03 21.67
C LYS A 153 -20.15 -1.86 22.58
N VAL A 154 -19.17 -1.22 23.21
CA VAL A 154 -18.25 -1.87 24.14
C VAL A 154 -18.82 -1.90 25.56
N LYS A 155 -18.48 -2.96 26.26
CA LYS A 155 -18.65 -3.14 27.70
C LYS A 155 -17.33 -2.86 28.40
N GLN A 156 -17.34 -2.72 29.73
CA GLN A 156 -16.09 -2.58 30.49
C GLN A 156 -15.28 -3.89 30.47
N MET A 157 -15.97 -5.00 30.69
CA MET A 157 -15.40 -6.35 30.76
C MET A 157 -16.10 -7.26 29.74
N ASP A 158 -15.43 -8.37 29.43
CA ASP A 158 -16.01 -9.49 28.67
C ASP A 158 -16.50 -9.09 27.27
N ASN A 159 -15.79 -8.17 26.60
CA ASN A 159 -16.06 -7.95 25.19
C ASN A 159 -15.51 -9.12 24.39
N PHE A 160 -16.28 -9.58 23.41
CA PHE A 160 -15.83 -10.60 22.48
C PHE A 160 -15.87 -10.09 21.05
N LEU A 161 -14.69 -10.02 20.43
CA LEU A 161 -14.50 -9.62 19.05
C LEU A 161 -14.37 -10.87 18.18
N VAL A 162 -15.19 -10.95 17.14
CA VAL A 162 -15.12 -12.00 16.12
C VAL A 162 -14.93 -11.38 14.75
N VAL A 163 -14.01 -11.94 13.97
CA VAL A 163 -13.71 -11.50 12.61
C VAL A 163 -13.83 -12.69 11.67
N LYS A 164 -14.80 -12.65 10.76
CA LYS A 164 -14.86 -13.56 9.61
C LYS A 164 -13.91 -13.03 8.55
N VAL A 165 -12.87 -13.79 8.21
CA VAL A 165 -11.93 -13.45 7.13
C VAL A 165 -12.12 -14.42 5.98
N ASN A 166 -12.15 -13.92 4.74
CA ASN A 166 -12.22 -14.76 3.54
C ASN A 166 -11.28 -14.24 2.44
N ASN A 167 -10.44 -15.11 1.89
CA ASN A 167 -9.48 -14.81 0.81
C ASN A 167 -9.85 -15.47 -0.53
N THR A 168 -11.08 -15.95 -0.70
CA THR A 168 -11.54 -16.56 -1.96
C THR A 168 -11.45 -15.54 -3.10
N ARG A 169 -10.75 -15.91 -4.17
CA ARG A 169 -10.59 -15.09 -5.38
C ARG A 169 -11.91 -14.97 -6.12
N THR A 170 -12.23 -13.78 -6.62
CA THR A 170 -13.41 -13.54 -7.45
C THR A 170 -13.05 -12.66 -8.65
N THR A 171 -13.83 -12.73 -9.72
CA THR A 171 -13.58 -11.98 -10.96
C THR A 171 -13.74 -10.47 -10.80
N ASP A 172 -14.52 -10.04 -9.81
CA ASP A 172 -14.81 -8.64 -9.47
C ASP A 172 -13.94 -8.06 -8.34
N ALA A 173 -12.98 -8.85 -7.84
CA ALA A 173 -12.01 -8.43 -6.82
C ALA A 173 -10.81 -7.69 -7.42
N ILE A 174 -10.05 -6.99 -6.57
CA ILE A 174 -8.79 -6.34 -6.93
C ILE A 174 -7.72 -6.78 -5.91
N PRO A 175 -6.79 -7.69 -6.26
CA PRO A 175 -6.67 -8.38 -7.55
C PRO A 175 -7.79 -9.43 -7.77
N ALA A 176 -7.93 -9.91 -9.01
CA ALA A 176 -8.99 -10.85 -9.41
C ALA A 176 -8.54 -12.33 -9.28
N MET A 177 -8.70 -13.14 -10.33
CA MET A 177 -8.51 -14.60 -10.28
C MET A 177 -7.04 -15.07 -10.30
N SER A 178 -6.14 -14.27 -10.86
CA SER A 178 -4.74 -14.62 -11.05
C SER A 178 -3.84 -13.42 -10.83
N PHE A 179 -2.73 -13.64 -10.15
CA PHE A 179 -1.70 -12.65 -9.81
C PHE A 179 -0.41 -13.37 -9.42
N ASP A 180 0.75 -12.77 -9.73
CA ASP A 180 2.07 -13.36 -9.47
C ASP A 180 2.53 -13.14 -8.03
N TRP A 181 1.76 -13.61 -7.04
CA TRP A 181 2.18 -13.70 -5.64
C TRP A 181 1.26 -14.66 -4.88
N TRP A 182 1.65 -15.07 -3.67
CA TRP A 182 0.85 -15.97 -2.86
C TRP A 182 -0.44 -15.32 -2.33
N ASN A 183 -1.56 -16.03 -2.36
CA ASN A 183 -2.85 -15.53 -1.86
C ASN A 183 -2.93 -15.60 -0.32
N TYR A 184 -2.07 -14.84 0.35
CA TYR A 184 -2.03 -14.73 1.80
C TYR A 184 -3.34 -14.16 2.36
N GLY A 185 -4.05 -14.97 3.15
CA GLY A 185 -5.27 -14.58 3.85
C GLY A 185 -5.05 -14.38 5.35
N GLY A 186 -5.95 -13.67 6.02
CA GLY A 186 -5.90 -13.48 7.47
C GLY A 186 -5.95 -12.01 7.92
N ILE A 187 -5.77 -11.80 9.22
CA ILE A 187 -5.60 -10.46 9.80
C ILE A 187 -4.11 -10.13 9.72
N THR A 188 -3.70 -9.51 8.61
CA THR A 188 -2.29 -9.43 8.20
C THR A 188 -1.52 -8.25 8.78
N ARG A 189 -2.21 -7.28 9.40
CA ARG A 189 -1.59 -6.12 10.08
C ARG A 189 -2.32 -5.82 11.39
N ASP A 190 -1.76 -4.89 12.15
CA ASP A 190 -2.18 -4.57 13.52
C ASP A 190 -3.70 -4.36 13.66
N VAL A 191 -4.23 -4.82 14.79
CA VAL A 191 -5.57 -4.50 15.27
C VAL A 191 -5.44 -3.60 16.48
N MET A 192 -6.15 -2.47 16.51
CA MET A 192 -6.01 -1.48 17.56
C MET A 192 -7.35 -1.02 18.10
N LEU A 193 -7.40 -0.77 19.41
CA LEU A 193 -8.38 0.13 20.00
C LEU A 193 -7.76 1.53 20.03
N VAL A 194 -8.43 2.51 19.45
CA VAL A 194 -7.95 3.89 19.35
C VAL A 194 -8.91 4.79 20.11
N SER A 195 -8.42 5.49 21.13
CA SER A 195 -9.19 6.41 21.94
C SER A 195 -8.95 7.85 21.49
N VAL A 196 -10.02 8.61 21.30
CA VAL A 196 -9.95 10.03 20.94
C VAL A 196 -10.98 10.84 21.76
N PRO A 197 -10.76 12.13 22.01
CA PRO A 197 -11.78 12.99 22.62
C PRO A 197 -13.07 13.07 21.77
N GLN A 198 -14.17 13.64 22.29
CA GLN A 198 -15.41 13.81 21.51
C GLN A 198 -15.19 14.61 20.21
N SER A 199 -14.58 15.78 20.37
CA SER A 199 -14.06 16.60 19.28
C SER A 199 -12.58 16.27 19.11
N TYR A 200 -12.19 15.79 17.93
CA TYR A 200 -10.83 15.32 17.67
C TYR A 200 -10.34 15.80 16.31
N ILE A 201 -9.03 15.82 16.12
CA ILE A 201 -8.41 16.09 14.82
C ILE A 201 -8.71 14.87 13.95
N LYS A 202 -9.66 14.95 13.02
CA LYS A 202 -10.03 13.84 12.13
C LYS A 202 -8.89 13.57 11.13
N ASP A 203 -8.44 14.63 10.48
CA ASP A 203 -7.51 14.54 9.36
C ASP A 203 -6.57 15.75 9.30
N HIS A 204 -5.40 15.59 8.68
CA HIS A 204 -4.50 16.70 8.41
C HIS A 204 -3.60 16.44 7.19
N PHE A 205 -3.25 17.52 6.50
CA PHE A 205 -2.28 17.53 5.40
C PHE A 205 -1.31 18.69 5.63
N ILE A 206 -0.05 18.36 5.89
CA ILE A 206 1.02 19.33 6.14
C ILE A 206 2.21 18.93 5.28
N GLN A 207 2.36 19.62 4.16
CA GLN A 207 3.41 19.36 3.16
C GLN A 207 3.86 20.67 2.53
N LEU A 208 4.99 20.62 1.83
CA LEU A 208 5.45 21.74 1.03
C LEU A 208 4.49 22.00 -0.14
N ASP A 209 4.39 23.25 -0.56
CA ASP A 209 3.83 23.59 -1.86
C ASP A 209 4.58 22.85 -2.97
N LYS A 210 3.86 22.47 -4.04
CA LYS A 210 4.42 21.70 -5.16
C LYS A 210 5.66 22.35 -5.76
N ILE A 211 5.65 23.69 -5.91
CA ILE A 211 6.70 24.45 -6.60
C ILE A 211 7.51 25.32 -5.64
N GLN A 212 6.87 25.94 -4.65
CA GLN A 212 7.55 26.89 -3.76
C GLN A 212 8.30 26.17 -2.64
N SER A 213 9.63 26.25 -2.65
CA SER A 213 10.52 25.53 -1.73
C SER A 213 10.50 26.03 -0.28
N ASN A 214 9.86 27.17 -0.01
CA ASN A 214 9.81 27.83 1.28
C ASN A 214 8.39 27.97 1.84
N LEU A 215 7.41 27.33 1.22
CA LEU A 215 5.99 27.49 1.52
C LEU A 215 5.38 26.16 2.00
N ILE A 216 5.05 26.05 3.28
CA ILE A 216 4.33 24.89 3.83
C ILE A 216 2.82 25.17 3.75
N ARG A 217 2.06 24.22 3.20
CA ARG A 217 0.59 24.23 3.23
C ARG A 217 0.12 23.34 4.37
N ALA A 218 -0.69 23.91 5.25
CA ALA A 218 -1.31 23.19 6.36
C ALA A 218 -2.84 23.21 6.21
N LYS A 219 -3.44 22.03 6.24
CA LYS A 219 -4.89 21.82 6.34
C LYS A 219 -5.15 20.87 7.50
N VAL A 220 -6.02 21.24 8.43
CA VAL A 220 -6.44 20.40 9.55
C VAL A 220 -7.96 20.33 9.54
N THR A 221 -8.53 19.14 9.66
CA THR A 221 -9.96 18.88 9.70
C THR A 221 -10.31 18.29 11.06
N LEU A 222 -11.23 18.91 11.78
CA LEU A 222 -11.77 18.38 13.04
C LEU A 222 -12.97 17.46 12.76
N SER A 223 -13.34 16.64 13.74
CA SER A 223 -14.53 15.77 13.67
C SER A 223 -15.83 16.57 13.74
N GLU A 224 -15.82 17.75 14.37
CA GLU A 224 -16.95 18.66 14.47
C GLU A 224 -16.93 19.71 13.35
N ALA A 225 -18.04 19.79 12.61
CA ALA A 225 -18.26 20.84 11.61
C ALA A 225 -18.71 22.14 12.29
N LYS A 226 -17.77 22.84 12.94
CA LYS A 226 -18.04 24.09 13.66
C LYS A 226 -16.97 25.14 13.33
N PRO A 227 -17.37 26.38 12.99
CA PRO A 227 -16.43 27.46 12.72
C PRO A 227 -15.84 28.06 14.01
N GLY A 228 -14.68 28.67 13.88
CA GLY A 228 -14.07 29.48 14.94
C GLY A 228 -13.30 28.68 16.01
N ILE A 229 -13.18 27.36 15.90
CA ILE A 229 -12.35 26.56 16.80
C ILE A 229 -10.89 26.85 16.49
N ASN A 230 -10.11 27.20 17.52
CA ASN A 230 -8.69 27.46 17.35
C ASN A 230 -7.90 26.16 17.17
N VAL A 231 -7.06 26.12 16.13
CA VAL A 231 -6.13 25.05 15.84
C VAL A 231 -4.74 25.64 15.70
N GLN A 232 -3.76 25.03 16.34
CA GLN A 232 -2.36 25.40 16.26
C GLN A 232 -1.54 24.30 15.60
N VAL A 233 -0.71 24.68 14.64
CA VAL A 233 0.37 23.84 14.09
C VAL A 233 1.71 24.41 14.57
N ALA A 234 2.51 23.58 15.23
CA ALA A 234 3.83 23.93 15.71
C ALA A 234 4.90 23.01 15.11
N ILE A 235 6.00 23.62 14.67
CA ILE A 235 7.22 22.93 14.21
C ILE A 235 8.39 23.57 14.97
N PRO A 236 8.72 23.08 16.18
CA PRO A 236 9.62 23.78 17.11
C PRO A 236 11.00 24.08 16.54
N GLU A 237 11.61 23.13 15.82
CA GLU A 237 12.95 23.32 15.22
C GLU A 237 12.99 24.45 14.18
N LEU A 238 11.86 24.74 13.52
CA LEU A 238 11.73 25.84 12.57
C LEU A 238 11.27 27.15 13.23
N GLY A 239 11.00 27.15 14.53
CA GLY A 239 10.40 28.28 15.25
C GLY A 239 8.98 28.61 14.77
N ILE A 240 8.27 27.64 14.18
CA ILE A 240 6.94 27.84 13.62
C ILE A 240 5.90 27.56 14.70
N ARG A 241 4.98 28.52 14.89
CA ARG A 241 3.77 28.37 15.69
C ARG A 241 2.62 29.11 15.01
N GLN A 242 1.87 28.39 14.17
CA GLN A 242 0.79 28.95 13.36
C GLN A 242 -0.56 28.65 13.99
N ASN A 243 -1.28 29.71 14.40
CA ASN A 243 -2.68 29.61 14.79
C ASN A 243 -3.58 29.78 13.56
N MET A 244 -4.69 29.06 13.54
CA MET A 244 -5.72 29.13 12.52
C MET A 244 -7.07 28.77 13.14
N ALA A 245 -8.15 29.25 12.53
CA ALA A 245 -9.50 28.93 12.97
C ALA A 245 -10.19 28.03 11.94
N THR A 246 -11.08 27.15 12.41
CA THR A 246 -11.91 26.32 11.53
C THR A 246 -12.96 27.15 10.79
N ASP A 247 -13.25 26.75 9.56
CA ASP A 247 -14.42 27.18 8.81
C ASP A 247 -15.69 26.44 9.25
N ALA A 248 -16.83 26.71 8.61
CA ALA A 248 -18.12 26.08 8.94
C ALA A 248 -18.11 24.54 8.80
N ASN A 249 -17.15 23.97 8.05
CA ASN A 249 -17.00 22.53 7.88
C ASN A 249 -15.99 21.93 8.86
N GLY A 250 -15.51 22.69 9.85
CA GLY A 250 -14.50 22.21 10.80
C GLY A 250 -13.09 22.17 10.22
N ILE A 251 -12.80 22.88 9.12
CA ILE A 251 -11.50 22.84 8.45
C ILE A 251 -10.73 24.13 8.70
N ALA A 252 -9.53 24.02 9.25
CA ALA A 252 -8.58 25.12 9.38
C ALA A 252 -7.50 25.02 8.29
N ARG A 253 -7.14 26.15 7.68
CA ARG A 253 -6.10 26.22 6.63
C ARG A 253 -5.13 27.36 6.91
N ALA A 254 -3.86 27.12 6.64
CA ALA A 254 -2.83 28.14 6.68
C ALA A 254 -1.72 27.86 5.65
N THR A 255 -1.03 28.93 5.29
CA THR A 255 0.17 28.89 4.48
C THR A 255 1.31 29.51 5.27
N ILE A 256 2.38 28.75 5.49
CA ILE A 256 3.47 29.12 6.40
C ILE A 256 4.75 29.28 5.59
N LYS A 257 5.33 30.49 5.58
CA LYS A 257 6.63 30.75 4.95
C LYS A 257 7.76 30.43 5.92
N THR A 258 8.78 29.73 5.47
CA THR A 258 9.97 29.40 6.29
C THR A 258 11.26 29.60 5.50
N LYS A 259 12.27 30.22 6.12
CA LYS A 259 13.59 30.46 5.51
C LYS A 259 14.66 29.43 5.95
N LYS A 260 14.38 28.61 6.97
CA LYS A 260 15.34 27.70 7.61
C LYS A 260 15.06 26.22 7.33
N LEU A 261 14.23 25.93 6.33
CA LEU A 261 13.81 24.56 6.03
C LEU A 261 14.94 23.75 5.40
N GLN A 262 15.31 22.64 6.04
CA GLN A 262 16.10 21.59 5.41
C GLN A 262 15.14 20.62 4.73
N ARG A 263 15.23 20.51 3.40
CA ARG A 263 14.37 19.61 2.64
C ARG A 263 14.87 18.17 2.75
N TRP A 264 13.93 17.24 2.92
CA TRP A 264 14.20 15.81 2.93
C TRP A 264 14.77 15.36 1.58
N SER A 265 15.76 14.47 1.61
CA SER A 265 16.31 13.78 0.44
C SER A 265 16.87 12.41 0.85
N PRO A 266 17.14 11.49 -0.08
CA PRO A 266 17.75 10.19 0.24
C PRO A 266 19.06 10.26 1.04
N ASP A 267 19.90 11.27 0.80
CA ASP A 267 21.18 11.44 1.51
C ASP A 267 21.04 12.23 2.83
N ALA A 268 19.97 13.01 2.97
CA ALA A 268 19.63 13.76 4.18
C ALA A 268 18.13 13.65 4.48
N PRO A 269 17.66 12.53 5.07
CA PRO A 269 16.25 12.26 5.29
C PRO A 269 15.67 13.03 6.48
N LYS A 270 15.75 14.36 6.43
CA LYS A 270 15.30 15.23 7.52
C LYS A 270 13.79 15.12 7.74
N LEU A 271 13.40 14.75 8.96
CA LEU A 271 12.04 14.83 9.48
C LEU A 271 11.98 15.87 10.60
N TYR A 272 10.81 16.50 10.73
CA TYR A 272 10.51 17.45 11.79
C TYR A 272 9.38 16.93 12.66
N ASP A 273 9.47 17.15 13.97
CA ASP A 273 8.35 16.94 14.87
C ASP A 273 7.31 18.03 14.64
N VAL A 274 6.13 17.62 14.17
CA VAL A 274 4.98 18.47 13.93
C VAL A 274 3.93 18.17 14.99
N THR A 275 3.57 19.18 15.77
CA THR A 275 2.47 19.11 16.74
C THR A 275 1.27 19.86 16.20
N ILE A 276 0.11 19.22 16.21
CA ILE A 276 -1.18 19.82 15.94
C ILE A 276 -1.97 19.82 17.25
N THR A 277 -2.54 20.97 17.63
CA THR A 277 -3.32 21.11 18.86
C THR A 277 -4.62 21.82 18.56
N SER A 278 -5.75 21.21 18.91
CA SER A 278 -7.05 21.87 19.03
C SER A 278 -7.35 22.13 20.51
N GLU A 279 -8.54 22.64 20.83
CA GLU A 279 -8.99 22.84 22.21
C GLU A 279 -9.05 21.53 23.02
N SER A 280 -9.35 20.42 22.36
CA SER A 280 -9.65 19.12 22.99
C SER A 280 -8.68 18.00 22.64
N ASP A 281 -7.88 18.15 21.58
CA ASP A 281 -7.05 17.07 21.03
C ASP A 281 -5.64 17.57 20.67
N ARG A 282 -4.67 16.64 20.73
CA ARG A 282 -3.28 16.89 20.37
C ARG A 282 -2.72 15.69 19.62
N LEU A 283 -2.15 15.95 18.44
CA LEU A 283 -1.53 14.94 17.58
C LEU A 283 -0.08 15.33 17.30
N ASN A 284 0.83 14.37 17.42
CA ASN A 284 2.23 14.55 17.03
C ASN A 284 2.56 13.61 15.86
N GLU A 285 3.29 14.12 14.87
CA GLU A 285 3.77 13.32 13.75
C GLU A 285 5.14 13.81 13.29
N GLN A 286 5.99 12.88 12.84
CA GLN A 286 7.22 13.22 12.14
C GLN A 286 6.92 13.41 10.65
N ILE A 287 7.25 14.59 10.12
CA ILE A 287 6.96 14.98 8.74
C ILE A 287 8.21 15.59 8.11
N GLY A 288 8.60 15.08 6.95
CA GLY A 288 9.61 15.70 6.10
C GLY A 288 8.98 16.58 5.01
N PHE A 289 9.80 17.42 4.38
CA PHE A 289 9.35 18.36 3.35
C PHE A 289 10.28 18.32 2.16
N ARG A 290 9.75 18.20 0.94
CA ARG A 290 10.55 18.15 -0.30
C ARG A 290 9.72 18.56 -1.52
N ASN A 291 10.37 19.12 -2.53
CA ASN A 291 9.76 19.36 -3.85
C ASN A 291 10.08 18.19 -4.78
N LEU A 292 9.08 17.76 -5.55
CA LEU A 292 9.23 16.75 -6.59
C LEU A 292 8.43 17.17 -7.81
N TYR A 293 9.08 17.28 -8.97
CA TYR A 293 8.43 17.68 -10.22
C TYR A 293 9.19 17.16 -11.44
N VAL A 294 8.54 17.19 -12.59
CA VAL A 294 9.12 16.79 -13.88
C VAL A 294 9.37 18.03 -14.73
N LYS A 295 10.51 18.08 -15.42
CA LYS A 295 10.84 19.10 -16.42
C LYS A 295 11.47 18.42 -17.63
N GLY A 296 10.74 18.37 -18.74
CA GLY A 296 11.15 17.58 -19.90
C GLY A 296 11.21 16.09 -19.54
N GLU A 297 12.35 15.47 -19.82
CA GLU A 297 12.59 14.05 -19.54
C GLU A 297 13.22 13.79 -18.18
N ASP A 298 13.43 14.82 -17.37
CA ASP A 298 14.09 14.73 -16.07
C ASP A 298 13.10 14.82 -14.90
N ILE A 299 13.41 14.06 -13.85
CA ILE A 299 12.74 14.13 -12.55
C ILE A 299 13.61 14.96 -11.62
N TYR A 300 13.04 16.00 -11.02
CA TYR A 300 13.73 16.90 -10.10
C TYR A 300 13.29 16.65 -8.67
N LEU A 301 14.25 16.36 -7.79
CA LEU A 301 14.09 16.36 -6.34
C LEU A 301 14.82 17.58 -5.78
N ASN A 302 14.10 18.47 -5.09
CA ASN A 302 14.68 19.67 -4.48
C ASN A 302 15.55 20.49 -5.45
N ASP A 303 15.02 20.72 -6.65
CA ASP A 303 15.63 21.54 -7.71
C ASP A 303 16.86 20.92 -8.40
N ARG A 304 17.16 19.64 -8.15
CA ARG A 304 18.22 18.88 -8.83
C ARG A 304 17.67 17.64 -9.53
N PRO A 305 18.16 17.29 -10.73
CA PRO A 305 17.78 16.06 -11.38
C PRO A 305 18.22 14.85 -10.54
N ILE A 306 17.42 13.79 -10.54
CA ILE A 306 17.72 12.55 -9.84
C ILE A 306 17.50 11.34 -10.74
N PHE A 307 18.47 10.42 -10.74
CA PHE A 307 18.30 9.06 -11.24
C PHE A 307 17.80 8.18 -10.09
N LEU A 308 16.69 7.49 -10.34
CA LEU A 308 16.00 6.64 -9.38
C LEU A 308 16.65 5.25 -9.41
N ARG A 309 17.56 5.02 -8.46
CA ARG A 309 18.19 3.73 -8.18
C ARG A 309 17.19 2.94 -7.33
N SER A 310 16.25 2.29 -7.99
CA SER A 310 15.13 1.61 -7.34
C SER A 310 15.38 0.13 -7.19
N VAL A 311 14.66 -0.52 -6.28
CA VAL A 311 14.43 -1.96 -6.29
C VAL A 311 13.02 -2.24 -5.83
N SER A 312 12.44 -3.35 -6.28
CA SER A 312 11.13 -3.80 -5.82
C SER A 312 11.25 -4.88 -4.75
N PHE A 313 10.30 -4.95 -3.83
CA PHE A 313 10.07 -6.14 -3.02
C PHE A 313 8.59 -6.29 -2.68
N HIS A 314 8.14 -7.53 -2.51
CA HIS A 314 6.82 -7.84 -1.95
C HIS A 314 6.80 -7.63 -0.43
N GLU A 315 5.61 -7.41 0.14
CA GLU A 315 5.40 -7.41 1.60
C GLU A 315 5.48 -8.85 2.15
N GLU A 316 6.67 -9.43 2.12
CA GLU A 316 6.93 -10.83 2.46
C GLU A 316 8.28 -10.96 3.16
N ILE A 317 8.35 -11.86 4.14
CA ILE A 317 9.59 -12.35 4.73
C ILE A 317 9.87 -13.73 4.14
N PRO A 318 10.81 -13.86 3.20
CA PRO A 318 11.02 -15.09 2.46
C PRO A 318 11.37 -16.28 3.36
N GLN A 319 12.23 -16.08 4.37
CA GLN A 319 12.65 -17.13 5.30
C GLN A 319 11.44 -17.68 6.10
N ARG A 320 10.49 -16.80 6.42
CA ARG A 320 9.23 -17.14 7.12
C ARG A 320 8.17 -17.67 6.16
N ARG A 321 8.27 -17.37 4.86
CA ARG A 321 7.25 -17.61 3.83
C ARG A 321 5.91 -16.95 4.18
N GLY A 322 5.95 -15.76 4.78
CA GLY A 322 4.75 -15.07 5.28
C GLY A 322 4.80 -13.57 5.09
N ARG A 323 3.64 -12.91 5.22
CA ARG A 323 3.43 -11.47 5.09
C ARG A 323 4.29 -10.69 6.06
N ALA A 324 4.97 -9.63 5.62
CA ALA A 324 5.67 -8.68 6.50
C ALA A 324 4.68 -7.75 7.22
N PHE A 325 4.88 -7.50 8.52
CA PHE A 325 3.94 -6.69 9.31
C PHE A 325 4.56 -5.90 10.47
N SER A 326 5.87 -5.94 10.67
CA SER A 326 6.54 -5.34 11.83
C SER A 326 7.70 -4.42 11.44
N GLU A 327 8.17 -3.60 12.39
CA GLU A 327 9.38 -2.80 12.20
C GLU A 327 10.63 -3.68 12.00
N ALA A 328 10.70 -4.86 12.62
CA ALA A 328 11.78 -5.82 12.41
C ALA A 328 11.80 -6.35 10.97
N ASP A 329 10.62 -6.72 10.45
CA ASP A 329 10.43 -7.14 9.05
C ASP A 329 10.86 -6.03 8.08
N ALA A 330 10.41 -4.80 8.34
CA ALA A 330 10.79 -3.63 7.55
C ALA A 330 12.31 -3.37 7.59
N THR A 331 12.93 -3.48 8.77
CA THR A 331 14.38 -3.28 8.94
C THR A 331 15.16 -4.29 8.11
N MET A 332 14.77 -5.57 8.10
CA MET A 332 15.43 -6.60 7.29
C MET A 332 15.38 -6.25 5.79
N LEU A 333 14.19 -5.94 5.26
CA LEU A 333 13.99 -5.65 3.85
C LEU A 333 14.71 -4.38 3.40
N LEU A 334 14.58 -3.31 4.19
CA LEU A 334 15.11 -1.99 3.85
C LEU A 334 16.62 -1.90 4.03
N SER A 335 17.20 -2.62 4.99
CA SER A 335 18.66 -2.68 5.15
C SER A 335 19.32 -3.34 3.94
N GLU A 336 18.71 -4.40 3.41
CA GLU A 336 19.24 -5.05 2.20
C GLU A 336 19.12 -4.16 0.96
N ALA A 337 18.02 -3.40 0.83
CA ALA A 337 17.90 -2.38 -0.21
C ALA A 337 18.93 -1.25 -0.05
N LYS A 338 19.28 -0.87 1.19
CA LYS A 338 20.29 0.15 1.47
C LYS A 338 21.68 -0.31 1.03
N GLU A 339 22.02 -1.55 1.35
CA GLU A 339 23.29 -2.19 0.97
C GLU A 339 23.44 -2.36 -0.54
N LEU A 340 22.33 -2.58 -1.25
CA LEU A 340 22.29 -2.56 -2.72
C LEU A 340 22.62 -1.17 -3.31
N GLY A 341 22.59 -0.11 -2.51
CA GLY A 341 22.83 1.26 -2.96
C GLY A 341 21.58 1.93 -3.54
N ALA A 342 20.38 1.42 -3.25
CA ALA A 342 19.13 2.01 -3.70
C ALA A 342 18.85 3.36 -3.01
N ASN A 343 18.21 4.29 -3.72
CA ASN A 343 17.64 5.53 -3.18
C ASN A 343 16.11 5.60 -3.34
N MET A 344 15.53 4.57 -3.97
CA MET A 344 14.10 4.42 -4.17
C MET A 344 13.68 2.96 -3.97
N ILE A 345 12.43 2.74 -3.58
CA ILE A 345 11.81 1.42 -3.51
C ILE A 345 10.44 1.49 -4.20
N ARG A 346 10.16 0.51 -5.06
CA ARG A 346 8.81 0.25 -5.57
C ARG A 346 8.16 -0.82 -4.69
N LEU A 347 7.17 -0.41 -3.91
CA LEU A 347 6.44 -1.27 -2.97
C LEU A 347 5.34 -2.04 -3.71
N ALA A 348 5.73 -3.06 -4.46
CA ALA A 348 4.86 -3.79 -5.37
C ALA A 348 3.99 -4.86 -4.65
N HIS A 349 2.79 -5.19 -5.12
CA HIS A 349 1.94 -4.48 -6.09
C HIS A 349 0.73 -3.86 -5.37
N TYR A 350 0.94 -3.41 -4.14
CA TYR A 350 -0.12 -2.99 -3.22
C TYR A 350 0.47 -2.12 -2.11
N PRO A 351 -0.34 -1.28 -1.44
CA PRO A 351 0.14 -0.48 -0.33
C PRO A 351 0.68 -1.41 0.75
N GLN A 352 1.93 -1.23 1.16
CA GLN A 352 2.53 -2.01 2.25
C GLN A 352 2.20 -1.40 3.62
N ASN A 353 2.56 -2.09 4.70
CA ASN A 353 2.30 -1.66 6.07
C ASN A 353 3.04 -0.36 6.41
N GLU A 354 2.48 0.40 7.34
CA GLU A 354 3.03 1.70 7.74
C GLU A 354 4.42 1.61 8.39
N TYR A 355 4.81 0.46 8.98
CA TYR A 355 6.17 0.29 9.50
C TYR A 355 7.20 0.37 8.38
N THR A 356 6.98 -0.35 7.27
CA THR A 356 7.83 -0.29 6.08
C THR A 356 7.92 1.13 5.52
N VAL A 357 6.77 1.79 5.31
CA VAL A 357 6.71 3.13 4.71
C VAL A 357 7.41 4.17 5.58
N ARG A 358 7.13 4.18 6.89
CA ARG A 358 7.71 5.14 7.83
C ARG A 358 9.19 4.89 8.06
N LEU A 359 9.63 3.64 8.11
CA LEU A 359 11.06 3.33 8.25
C LEU A 359 11.81 3.67 6.96
N ALA A 360 11.24 3.40 5.79
CA ALA A 360 11.85 3.79 4.51
C ALA A 360 12.02 5.31 4.39
N GLU A 361 11.04 6.07 4.90
CA GLU A 361 11.12 7.53 5.02
C GLU A 361 12.30 7.99 5.90
N ARG A 362 12.49 7.34 7.06
CA ARG A 362 13.62 7.62 7.97
C ARG A 362 14.98 7.21 7.37
N MET A 363 15.02 6.13 6.61
CA MET A 363 16.26 5.59 6.00
C MET A 363 16.69 6.31 4.71
N GLY A 364 15.84 7.20 4.19
CA GLY A 364 16.13 7.97 2.98
C GLY A 364 15.85 7.21 1.69
N PHE A 365 14.72 6.52 1.59
CA PHE A 365 14.23 5.97 0.33
C PHE A 365 13.06 6.77 -0.20
N LEU A 366 13.09 7.15 -1.48
CA LEU A 366 11.88 7.53 -2.20
C LEU A 366 10.99 6.28 -2.35
N LEU A 367 9.68 6.45 -2.32
CA LEU A 367 8.73 5.35 -2.45
C LEU A 367 7.83 5.54 -3.67
N TRP A 368 7.64 4.45 -4.42
CA TRP A 368 6.50 4.27 -5.30
C TRP A 368 5.54 3.29 -4.62
N GLU A 369 4.35 3.79 -4.27
CA GLU A 369 3.22 2.96 -3.84
C GLU A 369 2.17 2.82 -4.94
N GLU A 370 1.55 1.65 -5.02
CA GLU A 370 0.52 1.33 -6.01
C GLU A 370 -0.59 0.49 -5.38
N ILE A 371 -1.72 0.38 -6.07
CA ILE A 371 -2.77 -0.60 -5.75
C ILE A 371 -2.73 -1.76 -6.76
N PRO A 372 -3.28 -2.96 -6.44
CA PRO A 372 -3.10 -4.18 -7.25
C PRO A 372 -3.99 -4.22 -8.51
N ILE A 373 -3.92 -3.17 -9.32
CA ILE A 373 -4.50 -3.10 -10.66
C ILE A 373 -3.56 -3.83 -11.62
N TRP A 374 -4.02 -4.97 -12.12
CA TRP A 374 -3.28 -5.83 -13.04
C TRP A 374 -4.14 -6.14 -14.29
N GLN A 375 -3.54 -6.72 -15.34
CA GLN A 375 -4.19 -7.22 -16.57
C GLN A 375 -5.54 -7.94 -16.37
N GLY A 376 -5.70 -8.71 -15.29
CA GLY A 376 -6.83 -9.63 -15.11
C GLY A 376 -8.13 -9.02 -14.58
N ILE A 377 -8.18 -7.70 -14.36
CA ILE A 377 -9.38 -7.04 -13.82
C ILE A 377 -10.40 -6.68 -14.92
N ASP A 378 -11.67 -6.60 -14.56
CA ASP A 378 -12.73 -6.16 -15.47
C ASP A 378 -12.83 -4.62 -15.52
N PHE A 379 -12.14 -4.02 -16.49
CA PHE A 379 -12.19 -2.57 -16.73
C PHE A 379 -13.55 -2.03 -17.19
N LYS A 380 -14.49 -2.90 -17.60
CA LYS A 380 -15.85 -2.49 -17.99
C LYS A 380 -16.79 -2.43 -16.79
N ASN A 381 -16.44 -3.09 -15.69
CA ASN A 381 -17.28 -3.16 -14.50
C ASN A 381 -17.15 -1.89 -13.66
N THR A 382 -18.23 -1.10 -13.63
CA THR A 382 -18.29 0.13 -12.82
C THR A 382 -18.05 -0.14 -11.33
N ALA A 383 -18.56 -1.23 -10.77
CA ALA A 383 -18.34 -1.56 -9.36
C ALA A 383 -16.85 -1.83 -9.08
N THR A 384 -16.14 -2.51 -9.98
CA THR A 384 -14.68 -2.71 -9.90
C THR A 384 -13.95 -1.37 -9.98
N ARG A 385 -14.39 -0.44 -10.85
CA ARG A 385 -13.82 0.91 -10.91
C ARG A 385 -14.00 1.69 -9.61
N GLU A 386 -15.20 1.69 -9.03
CA GLU A 386 -15.45 2.37 -7.75
C GLU A 386 -14.70 1.70 -6.58
N LYS A 387 -14.50 0.37 -6.61
CA LYS A 387 -13.62 -0.32 -5.65
C LYS A 387 -12.17 0.16 -5.78
N ALA A 388 -11.64 0.26 -6.99
CA ALA A 388 -10.29 0.76 -7.24
C ALA A 388 -10.12 2.23 -6.80
N GLY A 389 -11.10 3.08 -7.13
CA GLY A 389 -11.14 4.47 -6.71
C GLY A 389 -11.14 4.62 -5.17
N ARG A 390 -11.85 3.74 -4.46
CA ARG A 390 -11.82 3.70 -2.99
C ARG A 390 -10.46 3.25 -2.45
N MET A 391 -9.91 2.16 -2.98
CA MET A 391 -8.62 1.60 -2.52
C MET A 391 -7.46 2.58 -2.73
N ILE A 392 -7.43 3.29 -3.86
CA ILE A 392 -6.39 4.30 -4.08
C ILE A 392 -6.58 5.53 -3.19
N LYS A 393 -7.84 5.93 -2.91
CA LYS A 393 -8.11 6.98 -1.93
C LYS A 393 -7.69 6.58 -0.52
N GLU A 394 -7.91 5.33 -0.12
CA GLU A 394 -7.46 4.79 1.17
C GLU A 394 -5.92 4.84 1.29
N MET A 395 -5.19 4.39 0.26
CA MET A 395 -3.72 4.49 0.19
C MET A 395 -3.23 5.94 0.28
N VAL A 396 -3.72 6.82 -0.61
CA VAL A 396 -3.28 8.23 -0.65
C VAL A 396 -3.65 8.95 0.65
N MET A 397 -4.83 8.71 1.21
CA MET A 397 -5.25 9.32 2.48
C MET A 397 -4.33 8.93 3.64
N ARG A 398 -3.89 7.67 3.70
CA ARG A 398 -2.98 7.18 4.74
C ARG A 398 -1.61 7.86 4.66
N ASP A 399 -1.03 7.96 3.46
CA ASP A 399 0.37 8.34 3.28
C ASP A 399 0.64 9.70 2.65
N LYS A 400 -0.38 10.55 2.48
CA LYS A 400 -0.21 11.94 1.97
C LYS A 400 0.76 12.82 2.78
N ASN A 401 1.09 12.48 4.03
CA ASN A 401 2.11 13.18 4.84
C ASN A 401 3.50 12.52 4.80
N ARG A 402 3.66 11.40 4.06
CA ARG A 402 4.96 10.74 3.84
C ARG A 402 5.67 11.42 2.68
N CYS A 403 6.64 12.25 2.97
CA CYS A 403 7.43 12.96 1.96
C CYS A 403 8.28 12.02 1.11
N SER A 404 8.64 10.85 1.65
CA SER A 404 9.32 9.78 0.91
C SER A 404 8.49 9.25 -0.25
N VAL A 405 7.16 9.18 -0.11
CA VAL A 405 6.28 8.77 -1.20
C VAL A 405 6.34 9.80 -2.30
N ALA A 406 6.86 9.37 -3.43
CA ALA A 406 7.19 10.16 -4.60
C ALA A 406 6.22 9.91 -5.76
N PHE A 407 5.75 8.66 -5.87
CA PHE A 407 4.88 8.22 -6.96
C PHE A 407 3.63 7.49 -6.43
N TRP A 408 2.49 7.87 -6.99
CA TRP A 408 1.26 7.08 -6.92
C TRP A 408 1.11 6.28 -8.22
N GLY A 409 1.24 4.97 -8.11
CA GLY A 409 1.07 4.01 -9.20
C GLY A 409 -0.40 3.64 -9.41
N ILE A 410 -0.90 3.81 -10.63
CA ILE A 410 -2.32 3.58 -10.93
C ILE A 410 -2.59 2.28 -11.70
N ALA A 411 -1.56 1.60 -12.21
CA ALA A 411 -1.70 0.36 -12.97
C ALA A 411 -0.39 -0.44 -13.12
N ASN A 412 -0.51 -1.76 -13.29
CA ASN A 412 0.54 -2.67 -13.73
C ASN A 412 0.12 -3.45 -14.99
N GLU A 413 0.90 -3.32 -16.06
CA GLU A 413 0.87 -4.11 -17.31
C GLU A 413 -0.49 -4.18 -18.04
N THR A 414 -1.29 -3.12 -18.03
CA THR A 414 -2.66 -3.21 -18.56
C THR A 414 -2.75 -3.09 -20.09
N ALA A 415 -3.52 -3.97 -20.73
CA ALA A 415 -3.77 -3.93 -22.18
C ALA A 415 -4.58 -2.69 -22.61
N THR A 416 -4.31 -2.18 -23.82
CA THR A 416 -4.94 -0.97 -24.36
C THR A 416 -6.41 -1.19 -24.70
N SER A 417 -7.30 -0.39 -24.10
CA SER A 417 -8.72 -0.35 -24.47
C SER A 417 -9.36 0.96 -23.98
N ALA A 418 -10.48 1.36 -24.58
CA ALA A 418 -11.21 2.55 -24.12
C ALA A 418 -11.71 2.42 -22.65
N PRO A 419 -12.29 1.29 -22.20
CA PRO A 419 -12.65 1.11 -20.79
C PRO A 419 -11.45 1.22 -19.84
N ARG A 420 -10.31 0.64 -20.20
CA ARG A 420 -9.07 0.77 -19.42
C ARG A 420 -8.63 2.22 -19.30
N ASN A 421 -8.68 2.98 -20.39
CA ASN A 421 -8.25 4.39 -20.37
C ASN A 421 -9.15 5.24 -19.47
N GLU A 422 -10.48 5.05 -19.51
CA GLU A 422 -11.40 5.75 -18.60
C GLU A 422 -11.21 5.34 -17.15
N PHE A 423 -10.90 4.06 -16.90
CA PHE A 423 -10.55 3.56 -15.58
C PHE A 423 -9.30 4.27 -15.04
N LEU A 424 -8.22 4.34 -15.81
CA LEU A 424 -6.97 4.97 -15.36
C LEU A 424 -7.09 6.49 -15.18
N LYS A 425 -7.89 7.17 -16.02
CA LYS A 425 -8.22 8.59 -15.81
C LYS A 425 -8.98 8.81 -14.50
N HIS A 426 -9.96 7.94 -14.19
CA HIS A 426 -10.68 7.98 -12.92
C HIS A 426 -9.74 7.76 -11.73
N MET A 427 -8.82 6.80 -11.82
CA MET A 427 -7.80 6.54 -10.78
C MET A 427 -6.90 7.75 -10.55
N LYS A 428 -6.39 8.36 -11.62
CA LYS A 428 -5.62 9.61 -11.54
C LYS A 428 -6.41 10.71 -10.84
N GLN A 429 -7.68 10.90 -11.21
CA GLN A 429 -8.52 11.92 -10.59
C GLN A 429 -8.71 11.65 -9.09
N CYS A 430 -8.93 10.40 -8.70
CA CYS A 430 -9.03 10.01 -7.29
C CYS A 430 -7.78 10.37 -6.48
N CYS A 431 -6.58 10.25 -7.04
CA CYS A 431 -5.36 10.74 -6.40
C CYS A 431 -5.37 12.27 -6.27
N LEU A 432 -5.64 12.97 -7.38
CA LEU A 432 -5.60 14.44 -7.45
C LEU A 432 -6.63 15.13 -6.55
N ASP A 433 -7.75 14.46 -6.24
CA ASP A 433 -8.75 14.93 -5.28
C ASP A 433 -8.16 15.10 -3.86
N ILE A 434 -7.11 14.34 -3.53
CA ILE A 434 -6.48 14.34 -2.20
C ILE A 434 -5.11 15.01 -2.23
N ASP A 435 -4.30 14.69 -3.25
CA ASP A 435 -2.89 15.05 -3.30
C ASP A 435 -2.45 15.43 -4.72
N SER A 436 -1.83 16.61 -4.81
CA SER A 436 -1.26 17.15 -6.05
C SER A 436 0.26 17.31 -6.01
N THR A 437 0.91 16.88 -4.92
CA THR A 437 2.35 17.09 -4.66
C THR A 437 3.25 15.94 -5.09
N ARG A 438 2.71 14.75 -5.37
CA ARG A 438 3.42 13.59 -5.92
C ARG A 438 3.18 13.45 -7.42
N LEU A 439 4.02 12.62 -8.04
CA LEU A 439 3.93 12.25 -9.45
C LEU A 439 2.98 11.05 -9.62
N ILE A 440 2.27 10.99 -10.73
CA ILE A 440 1.43 9.86 -11.12
C ILE A 440 2.16 9.01 -12.16
N THR A 441 2.21 7.70 -11.94
CA THR A 441 2.87 6.75 -12.85
C THR A 441 2.06 5.47 -13.03
N ALA A 442 2.42 4.67 -14.03
CA ALA A 442 1.88 3.34 -14.30
C ALA A 442 2.93 2.51 -15.04
N ALA A 443 2.94 1.19 -14.79
CA ALA A 443 3.81 0.25 -15.45
C ALA A 443 3.14 -0.36 -16.70
N PHE A 444 3.88 -0.44 -17.81
CA PHE A 444 3.43 -1.00 -19.08
C PHE A 444 4.37 -2.09 -19.59
N ASP A 445 3.83 -3.10 -20.26
CA ASP A 445 4.57 -4.19 -20.91
C ASP A 445 4.47 -4.12 -22.46
N LEU A 446 4.04 -2.97 -22.99
CA LEU A 446 3.64 -2.80 -24.40
C LEU A 446 4.81 -2.49 -25.35
N VAL A 447 6.04 -2.32 -24.86
CA VAL A 447 7.20 -2.06 -25.71
C VAL A 447 7.43 -3.25 -26.66
N ARG A 448 7.60 -2.97 -27.95
CA ARG A 448 7.88 -3.97 -29.00
C ARG A 448 9.07 -3.52 -29.85
N PHE A 449 9.81 -4.48 -30.40
CA PHE A 449 10.88 -4.19 -31.34
C PHE A 449 10.28 -3.96 -32.74
N ASN A 450 10.52 -2.79 -33.30
CA ASN A 450 10.15 -2.44 -34.67
C ASN A 450 11.32 -2.78 -35.60
N ARG A 451 11.10 -3.73 -36.52
CA ARG A 451 12.15 -4.20 -37.45
C ARG A 451 12.55 -3.17 -38.49
N GLU A 452 11.65 -2.26 -38.85
CA GLU A 452 11.90 -1.24 -39.88
C GLU A 452 12.78 -0.12 -39.32
N SER A 453 12.39 0.45 -38.17
CA SER A 453 13.17 1.50 -37.50
C SER A 453 14.37 0.96 -36.72
N ARG A 454 14.41 -0.36 -36.47
CA ARG A 454 15.37 -1.04 -35.61
C ARG A 454 15.40 -0.52 -34.16
N ASN A 455 14.28 0.03 -33.69
CA ASN A 455 14.14 0.55 -32.32
C ASN A 455 13.09 -0.24 -31.53
N PHE A 456 13.23 -0.21 -30.20
CA PHE A 456 12.13 -0.54 -29.30
C PHE A 456 11.19 0.66 -29.17
N GLU A 457 9.89 0.41 -29.40
CA GLU A 457 8.86 1.44 -29.50
C GLU A 457 7.61 1.03 -28.72
N MET A 458 6.83 2.02 -28.28
CA MET A 458 5.53 1.81 -27.64
C MET A 458 4.58 2.94 -28.04
N ASN A 459 3.35 2.59 -28.39
CA ASN A 459 2.29 3.56 -28.61
C ASN A 459 1.11 3.27 -27.66
N ASP A 460 0.88 4.20 -26.74
CA ASP A 460 -0.29 4.19 -25.87
C ASP A 460 -0.63 5.62 -25.48
N SER A 461 -1.82 6.10 -25.86
CA SER A 461 -2.23 7.48 -25.61
C SER A 461 -2.39 7.82 -24.12
N ILE A 462 -2.54 6.81 -23.25
CA ILE A 462 -2.70 7.04 -21.80
C ILE A 462 -1.41 7.59 -21.17
N ILE A 463 -0.24 7.39 -21.79
CA ILE A 463 1.02 7.89 -21.21
C ILE A 463 1.02 9.41 -21.03
N ASN A 464 0.21 10.14 -21.82
CA ASN A 464 0.09 11.59 -21.75
C ASN A 464 -0.49 12.08 -20.42
N ILE A 465 -1.28 11.25 -19.72
CA ILE A 465 -1.81 11.62 -18.40
C ILE A 465 -0.83 11.36 -17.26
N LEU A 466 0.32 10.72 -17.52
CA LEU A 466 1.30 10.36 -16.49
C LEU A 466 2.43 11.40 -16.42
N ASP A 467 3.01 11.56 -15.23
CA ASP A 467 4.19 12.39 -15.04
C ASP A 467 5.47 11.64 -15.43
N MET A 468 5.51 10.32 -15.18
CA MET A 468 6.59 9.40 -15.54
C MET A 468 6.00 8.12 -16.14
N VAL A 469 6.60 7.61 -17.21
CA VAL A 469 6.19 6.34 -17.85
C VAL A 469 7.09 5.23 -17.33
N ALA A 470 6.49 4.17 -16.78
CA ALA A 470 7.23 3.02 -16.28
C ALA A 470 7.03 1.80 -17.18
N ILE A 471 8.10 1.06 -17.47
CA ILE A 471 8.08 -0.10 -18.36
C ILE A 471 8.55 -1.36 -17.63
N ASN A 472 7.76 -2.43 -17.77
CA ASN A 472 8.17 -3.78 -17.45
C ASN A 472 8.68 -4.44 -18.73
N LYS A 473 9.97 -4.82 -18.76
CA LYS A 473 10.54 -5.53 -19.91
C LYS A 473 11.63 -6.50 -19.48
N TYR A 474 11.37 -7.77 -19.77
CA TYR A 474 12.23 -8.88 -19.40
C TYR A 474 13.06 -9.33 -20.61
N MET A 475 13.95 -8.46 -21.09
CA MET A 475 14.87 -8.77 -22.20
C MET A 475 15.90 -9.80 -21.78
N GLY A 476 16.09 -10.83 -22.61
CA GLY A 476 16.89 -12.02 -22.36
C GLY A 476 16.15 -13.14 -21.63
N TRP A 477 15.09 -12.83 -20.86
CA TRP A 477 14.34 -13.84 -20.08
C TRP A 477 13.06 -14.31 -20.78
N TYR A 478 11.96 -13.55 -20.61
CA TYR A 478 10.69 -13.82 -21.29
C TYR A 478 10.69 -13.38 -22.74
N HIS A 479 11.52 -12.38 -23.08
CA HIS A 479 11.67 -11.85 -24.42
C HIS A 479 13.10 -12.07 -24.87
N ASP A 480 13.31 -12.85 -25.93
CA ASP A 480 14.65 -13.04 -26.49
C ASP A 480 15.18 -11.73 -27.06
N TRP A 481 16.52 -11.59 -27.09
CA TRP A 481 17.20 -10.44 -27.65
C TRP A 481 17.03 -10.42 -29.19
N PRO A 482 16.34 -9.41 -29.78
CA PRO A 482 16.24 -9.29 -31.23
C PRO A 482 17.50 -8.70 -31.86
N LEU A 483 18.37 -8.10 -31.05
CA LEU A 483 19.62 -7.44 -31.39
C LEU A 483 20.63 -7.67 -30.26
N ALA A 484 21.91 -7.45 -30.53
CA ALA A 484 22.90 -7.38 -29.46
C ALA A 484 22.55 -6.24 -28.47
N PRO A 485 22.86 -6.37 -27.17
CA PRO A 485 22.44 -5.39 -26.16
C PRO A 485 22.95 -3.96 -26.41
N ASP A 486 24.14 -3.81 -26.98
CA ASP A 486 24.75 -2.53 -27.38
C ASP A 486 24.07 -1.86 -28.61
N GLN A 487 23.18 -2.59 -29.27
CA GLN A 487 22.38 -2.11 -30.41
C GLN A 487 20.91 -1.91 -30.06
N ALA A 488 20.50 -2.23 -28.83
CA ALA A 488 19.12 -2.18 -28.38
C ALA A 488 18.69 -0.74 -28.00
N VAL A 489 18.44 0.09 -29.01
CA VAL A 489 17.99 1.48 -28.84
C VAL A 489 16.49 1.56 -28.55
N TRP A 490 16.10 2.38 -27.56
CA TRP A 490 14.70 2.60 -27.20
C TRP A 490 14.24 4.01 -27.57
N ASN A 491 13.14 4.07 -28.32
CA ASN A 491 12.39 5.29 -28.59
C ASN A 491 10.99 5.15 -27.96
N VAL A 492 10.95 5.20 -26.64
CA VAL A 492 9.73 4.96 -25.84
C VAL A 492 9.40 6.21 -25.04
N ALA A 493 8.19 6.72 -25.21
CA ALA A 493 7.68 7.90 -24.51
C ALA A 493 8.60 9.14 -24.58
N PRO A 494 9.04 9.57 -25.79
CA PRO A 494 9.89 10.75 -25.94
C PRO A 494 9.23 11.99 -25.32
N GLY A 495 10.03 12.82 -24.65
CA GLY A 495 9.56 14.01 -23.92
C GLY A 495 9.04 13.75 -22.51
N LYS A 496 9.09 12.50 -22.02
CA LYS A 496 8.80 12.13 -20.63
C LYS A 496 9.95 11.34 -20.00
N PRO A 497 10.13 11.43 -18.67
CA PRO A 497 11.03 10.53 -17.96
C PRO A 497 10.55 9.09 -18.10
N LEU A 498 11.48 8.22 -18.51
CA LEU A 498 11.25 6.79 -18.60
C LEU A 498 11.88 6.09 -17.40
N PHE A 499 11.16 5.11 -16.87
CA PHE A 499 11.61 4.28 -15.76
C PHE A 499 11.41 2.81 -16.12
N ILE A 500 12.41 1.97 -15.90
CA ILE A 500 12.23 0.51 -16.08
C ILE A 500 11.80 -0.06 -14.73
N SER A 501 10.50 -0.32 -14.57
CA SER A 501 9.89 -0.75 -13.32
C SER A 501 10.06 -2.21 -12.99
N GLU A 502 10.32 -3.03 -14.01
CA GLU A 502 10.67 -4.45 -13.86
C GLU A 502 11.58 -4.87 -15.00
N PHE A 503 12.67 -5.56 -14.65
CA PHE A 503 13.53 -6.32 -15.55
C PHE A 503 14.28 -7.36 -14.72
N GLY A 504 14.91 -8.34 -15.38
CA GLY A 504 15.69 -9.38 -14.73
C GLY A 504 15.30 -10.79 -15.19
N GLY A 505 15.71 -11.79 -14.41
CA GLY A 505 15.51 -13.21 -14.72
C GLY A 505 15.79 -14.09 -13.52
N GLU A 506 15.40 -15.36 -13.60
CA GLU A 506 15.45 -16.27 -12.46
C GLU A 506 16.84 -16.91 -12.28
N ALA A 507 17.24 -17.08 -11.02
CA ALA A 507 18.37 -17.92 -10.62
C ALA A 507 18.09 -18.59 -9.27
N LEU A 508 18.54 -19.84 -9.13
CA LEU A 508 18.63 -20.50 -7.83
C LEU A 508 20.01 -20.20 -7.23
N TYR A 509 20.04 -19.66 -6.01
CA TYR A 509 21.31 -19.40 -5.32
C TYR A 509 22.14 -20.68 -5.18
N GLY A 510 23.45 -20.56 -5.38
CA GLY A 510 24.42 -21.66 -5.38
C GLY A 510 24.42 -22.51 -6.66
N LYS A 511 23.49 -22.27 -7.60
CA LYS A 511 23.45 -23.00 -8.86
C LYS A 511 24.37 -22.33 -9.88
N HIS A 512 25.35 -23.10 -10.37
CA HIS A 512 26.24 -22.71 -11.45
C HIS A 512 25.83 -23.37 -12.77
N GLY A 513 26.18 -22.74 -13.88
CA GLY A 513 25.84 -23.24 -15.21
C GLY A 513 26.43 -22.37 -16.32
N ASP A 514 26.09 -22.73 -17.56
CA ASP A 514 26.43 -21.93 -18.73
C ASP A 514 25.69 -20.59 -18.70
N ALA A 515 26.44 -19.50 -18.87
CA ALA A 515 25.95 -18.13 -18.84
C ALA A 515 25.01 -17.77 -20.00
N GLU A 516 24.98 -18.57 -21.07
CA GLU A 516 24.10 -18.39 -22.23
C GLU A 516 22.81 -19.20 -22.15
N VAL A 517 22.72 -20.15 -21.21
CA VAL A 517 21.58 -21.08 -21.12
C VAL A 517 20.59 -20.61 -20.07
N LYS A 518 19.50 -19.93 -20.52
CA LYS A 518 18.46 -19.41 -19.62
C LYS A 518 17.75 -20.48 -18.77
N SER A 519 17.57 -21.67 -19.34
CA SER A 519 17.01 -22.84 -18.63
C SER A 519 17.99 -23.49 -17.65
N SER A 520 19.20 -22.93 -17.47
CA SER A 520 20.09 -23.37 -16.40
C SER A 520 19.59 -22.89 -15.03
N TRP A 521 18.84 -21.79 -14.94
CA TRP A 521 18.51 -21.11 -13.68
C TRP A 521 19.74 -20.87 -12.79
N SER A 522 20.90 -20.68 -13.42
CA SER A 522 22.16 -20.45 -12.74
C SER A 522 22.35 -18.97 -12.40
N GLU A 523 23.14 -18.72 -11.36
CA GLU A 523 23.59 -17.36 -11.06
C GLU A 523 24.48 -16.79 -12.18
N ASP A 524 25.16 -17.66 -12.93
CA ASP A 524 26.00 -17.28 -14.07
C ASP A 524 25.18 -16.68 -15.21
N TYR A 525 24.08 -17.34 -15.58
CA TYR A 525 23.13 -16.82 -16.57
C TYR A 525 22.48 -15.51 -16.08
N GLN A 526 22.00 -15.46 -14.83
CA GLN A 526 21.40 -14.23 -14.31
C GLN A 526 22.42 -13.08 -14.26
N ALA A 527 23.67 -13.34 -13.90
CA ALA A 527 24.71 -12.32 -13.94
C ALA A 527 24.95 -11.78 -15.36
N GLN A 528 25.03 -12.66 -16.37
CA GLN A 528 25.19 -12.23 -17.77
C GLN A 528 23.98 -11.43 -18.26
N LEU A 529 22.78 -11.91 -17.97
CA LEU A 529 21.52 -11.21 -18.26
C LEU A 529 21.50 -9.77 -17.72
N TYR A 530 21.97 -9.57 -16.48
CA TYR A 530 22.04 -8.23 -15.88
C TYR A 530 23.09 -7.36 -16.55
N LYS A 531 24.28 -7.87 -16.91
CA LYS A 531 25.28 -7.12 -17.68
C LYS A 531 24.71 -6.63 -19.01
N ASP A 532 24.03 -7.53 -19.73
CA ASP A 532 23.43 -7.21 -21.03
C ASP A 532 22.32 -6.15 -20.90
N ASN A 533 21.44 -6.28 -19.91
CA ASN A 533 20.41 -5.27 -19.65
C ASN A 533 21.02 -3.90 -19.28
N LEU A 534 22.09 -3.88 -18.47
CA LEU A 534 22.80 -2.64 -18.14
C LEU A 534 23.50 -2.01 -19.35
N GLU A 535 23.98 -2.80 -20.30
CA GLU A 535 24.49 -2.31 -21.58
C GLU A 535 23.36 -1.65 -22.39
N MET A 536 22.23 -2.34 -22.56
CA MET A 536 21.04 -1.80 -23.23
C MET A 536 20.58 -0.47 -22.61
N PHE A 537 20.63 -0.33 -21.29
CA PHE A 537 20.19 0.90 -20.60
C PHE A 537 20.98 2.16 -21.02
N LYS A 538 22.21 2.01 -21.52
CA LYS A 538 23.00 3.13 -22.06
C LYS A 538 22.39 3.71 -23.34
N HIS A 539 21.53 2.95 -24.01
CA HIS A 539 20.90 3.29 -25.28
C HIS A 539 19.43 3.72 -25.13
N ILE A 540 19.05 4.14 -23.93
CA ILE A 540 17.71 4.63 -23.58
C ILE A 540 17.84 6.10 -23.14
N PRO A 541 17.66 7.09 -24.04
CA PRO A 541 18.07 8.48 -23.80
C PRO A 541 17.31 9.17 -22.65
N ASN A 542 16.03 8.84 -22.51
CA ASN A 542 15.14 9.40 -21.50
C ASN A 542 15.04 8.55 -20.21
N LEU A 543 15.93 7.56 -20.03
CA LEU A 543 15.96 6.73 -18.82
C LEU A 543 16.36 7.56 -17.60
N ARG A 544 15.50 7.57 -16.58
CA ARG A 544 15.73 8.24 -15.28
C ARG A 544 15.60 7.32 -14.08
N GLY A 545 15.49 6.01 -14.30
CA GLY A 545 15.61 5.04 -13.23
C GLY A 545 15.31 3.63 -13.63
N THR A 546 15.69 2.71 -12.75
CA THR A 546 15.55 1.27 -12.94
C THR A 546 15.14 0.63 -11.62
N SER A 547 14.31 -0.40 -11.67
CA SER A 547 13.90 -1.22 -10.54
C SER A 547 13.97 -2.69 -10.97
N PRO A 548 15.02 -3.43 -10.62
CA PRO A 548 15.06 -4.86 -10.92
C PRO A 548 13.91 -5.55 -10.21
N TRP A 549 13.27 -6.46 -10.93
CA TRP A 549 12.33 -7.40 -10.38
C TRP A 549 13.13 -8.66 -10.05
N ILE A 550 13.52 -8.88 -8.80
CA ILE A 550 13.06 -8.23 -7.55
C ILE A 550 14.19 -8.30 -6.50
N LEU A 551 14.05 -7.68 -5.33
CA LEU A 551 15.07 -7.77 -4.26
C LEU A 551 15.21 -9.20 -3.74
N PHE A 552 14.11 -9.79 -3.29
CA PHE A 552 14.09 -11.14 -2.69
C PHE A 552 13.25 -12.10 -3.52
N ASP A 553 13.68 -13.36 -3.61
CA ASP A 553 12.80 -14.44 -4.04
C ASP A 553 11.53 -14.44 -3.18
N PHE A 554 10.38 -14.65 -3.80
CA PHE A 554 9.09 -14.57 -3.12
C PHE A 554 8.12 -15.66 -3.57
N ARG A 555 7.06 -15.88 -2.80
CA ARG A 555 6.10 -16.95 -3.04
C ARG A 555 5.13 -16.63 -4.17
N SER A 556 5.00 -17.53 -5.15
CA SER A 556 4.03 -17.44 -6.24
C SER A 556 3.50 -18.82 -6.64
N PRO A 557 2.17 -19.03 -6.68
CA PRO A 557 1.57 -20.36 -6.80
C PRO A 557 1.76 -21.00 -8.19
N PHE A 558 2.12 -20.25 -9.23
CA PHE A 558 2.30 -20.80 -10.58
C PHE A 558 3.76 -20.99 -10.99
N ARG A 559 4.70 -20.89 -10.05
CA ARG A 559 6.12 -21.19 -10.27
C ARG A 559 6.36 -22.68 -10.04
N PHE A 560 5.93 -23.53 -10.98
CA PHE A 560 5.83 -24.97 -10.74
C PHE A 560 7.13 -25.78 -10.84
N HIS A 561 8.24 -25.17 -11.29
CA HIS A 561 9.44 -25.94 -11.60
C HIS A 561 10.06 -26.59 -10.35
N PRO A 562 10.06 -27.93 -10.23
CA PRO A 562 10.41 -28.61 -8.98
C PRO A 562 11.89 -28.42 -8.61
N HIS A 563 12.79 -28.40 -9.59
CA HIS A 563 14.23 -28.19 -9.35
C HIS A 563 14.59 -26.74 -8.99
N GLN A 564 13.62 -25.82 -8.96
CA GLN A 564 13.79 -24.48 -8.42
C GLN A 564 13.19 -24.32 -7.01
N GLY A 565 12.76 -25.43 -6.41
CA GLY A 565 12.10 -25.48 -5.10
C GLY A 565 10.57 -25.36 -5.17
N GLY A 566 9.99 -25.13 -6.36
CA GLY A 566 8.56 -24.92 -6.55
C GLY A 566 8.00 -23.70 -5.80
N GLU A 567 6.96 -23.08 -6.34
CA GLU A 567 6.19 -22.02 -5.68
C GLU A 567 6.99 -20.74 -5.32
N TRP A 568 8.20 -20.60 -5.85
CA TRP A 568 9.09 -19.45 -5.66
C TRP A 568 9.33 -18.77 -7.00
N ASN A 569 9.08 -17.46 -7.07
CA ASN A 569 9.61 -16.65 -8.14
C ASN A 569 11.08 -16.36 -7.82
N ARG A 570 11.97 -16.91 -8.65
CA ARG A 570 13.43 -16.95 -8.40
C ARG A 570 14.21 -15.75 -8.95
N LYS A 571 13.52 -14.65 -9.27
CA LYS A 571 14.14 -13.45 -9.85
C LYS A 571 14.82 -12.56 -8.81
N GLY A 572 14.74 -12.90 -7.53
CA GLY A 572 15.40 -12.17 -6.46
C GLY A 572 16.88 -11.99 -6.75
N LEU A 573 17.40 -10.79 -6.50
CA LEU A 573 18.83 -10.56 -6.34
C LEU A 573 19.36 -11.24 -5.06
N VAL A 574 18.46 -11.47 -4.11
CA VAL A 574 18.69 -12.18 -2.85
C VAL A 574 17.76 -13.38 -2.79
N SER A 575 18.27 -14.52 -2.33
CA SER A 575 17.50 -15.76 -2.20
C SER A 575 16.42 -15.67 -1.11
N ASP A 576 15.56 -16.68 -1.05
CA ASP A 576 14.58 -16.84 0.02
C ASP A 576 15.21 -17.11 1.40
N GLN A 577 16.52 -17.38 1.44
CA GLN A 577 17.29 -17.60 2.65
C GLN A 577 18.20 -16.40 2.99
N GLY A 578 18.09 -15.29 2.25
CA GLY A 578 18.87 -14.07 2.51
C GLY A 578 20.28 -14.05 1.92
N GLN A 579 20.61 -14.96 0.99
CA GLN A 579 21.92 -14.96 0.34
C GLN A 579 21.91 -14.08 -0.92
N ARG A 580 22.88 -13.16 -1.02
CA ARG A 580 23.08 -12.32 -2.21
C ARG A 580 23.59 -13.15 -3.38
N LYS A 581 22.89 -13.11 -4.52
CA LYS A 581 23.29 -13.77 -5.77
C LYS A 581 24.30 -12.91 -6.55
N LYS A 582 24.98 -13.47 -7.55
CA LYS A 582 25.97 -12.74 -8.39
C LYS A 582 25.42 -11.44 -8.98
N ALA A 583 24.16 -11.45 -9.46
CA ALA A 583 23.51 -10.27 -10.04
C ALA A 583 23.32 -9.11 -9.05
N TRP A 584 23.28 -9.40 -7.74
CA TRP A 584 23.19 -8.37 -6.69
C TRP A 584 24.39 -7.44 -6.73
N TYR A 585 25.60 -8.00 -6.87
CA TYR A 585 26.84 -7.21 -6.89
C TYR A 585 26.93 -6.35 -8.15
N ILE A 586 26.48 -6.88 -9.30
CA ILE A 586 26.42 -6.13 -10.57
C ILE A 586 25.51 -4.90 -10.43
N MET A 587 24.32 -5.08 -9.84
CA MET A 587 23.40 -3.97 -9.61
C MET A 587 23.93 -2.97 -8.58
N ARG A 588 24.56 -3.44 -7.50
CA ARG A 588 25.19 -2.57 -6.50
C ARG A 588 26.25 -1.68 -7.14
N ASP A 589 27.12 -2.26 -7.95
CA ASP A 589 28.22 -1.53 -8.58
C ASP A 589 27.67 -0.50 -9.59
N TYR A 590 26.64 -0.86 -10.37
CA TYR A 590 25.89 0.07 -11.21
C TYR A 590 25.26 1.23 -10.43
N TYR A 591 24.64 0.96 -9.28
CA TYR A 591 24.04 2.00 -8.44
C TYR A 591 25.06 2.89 -7.73
N ASN A 592 26.23 2.37 -7.38
CA ASN A 592 27.34 3.18 -6.86
C ASN A 592 27.92 4.09 -7.95
N GLN A 593 28.05 3.59 -9.17
CA GLN A 593 28.43 4.41 -10.32
C GLN A 593 27.41 5.54 -10.53
N LYS A 594 26.10 5.21 -10.60
CA LYS A 594 25.04 6.21 -10.75
C LYS A 594 24.96 7.22 -9.61
N LYS A 595 25.35 6.84 -8.40
CA LYS A 595 25.47 7.78 -7.27
C LYS A 595 26.58 8.80 -7.50
N THR A 596 27.69 8.39 -8.08
CA THR A 596 28.88 9.23 -8.29
C THR A 596 28.71 10.17 -9.49
N GLU A 597 27.87 9.79 -10.46
CA GLU A 597 27.49 10.63 -11.61
C GLU A 597 26.50 11.76 -11.26
N GLN A 598 25.85 11.72 -10.08
CA GLN A 598 24.89 12.71 -9.58
C GLN A 598 25.55 13.74 -8.67
#